data_AF-N9QYI4-F1
#
_entry.id   AF-N9QYI4-F1
#
_cell.length_a   1.000
_cell.length_b   1.000
_cell.length_c   1.000
_cell.angle_alpha   90.00
_cell.angle_beta   90.00
_cell.angle_gamma   90.00
#
_symmetry.space_group_name_H-M   'P 1'
#
loop_
_entity.id
_entity.type
_entity.pdbx_description
1 polymer ?
#
loop_
_entity_poly.entity_id
_entity_poly.type
_entity_poly.pdbx_seq_one_letter_code
_entity_poly.pdbx_strand_id
1 'polypeptide(L)'
;MDVLEKALLVDELKTLVDGLNDDKTSLFEIAKSKQRIKDICASCDDPTFQDQLSPFKEFILNEEFSADDLAEYGYAMTYRGTYNFMGRVENALFASADMGWAALRQGQHWQVWVIRPALSFLKSPWLSRSQDALQWLRKHASEYVKTDHELQNLIPVLEATPAEEIENLNQDSLSLIKQQSANFQSQLDAIIQEKIQPAAVSPSMQTTPRVKPGFRQSILASANLNKAQPLALNDFSLDGLPCRLERVDARTFPSLYRVDLHNEIDQNIKIDWLYLKAENEAQPLWGSAQIFIAEQLYAQGQFSHYVVLVGTHSVEYATTILQAYTDQRHTRTSSIHQTSWNNFKQHYHQHESLFNECIMNGTLVWQRDQRVYPYIPASFINTQKFIPFEETAATFFTPVILLRERQKIRVIHGLERVKLSNEDQAYPYLLLDRADGYTWQLIRQVISHLPQPISVHDLYQALENSTVEKSP
;
A
#
# COMPACT_ATOMS: atom_id res chain seq x y z
N MET A 1 11.40 35.24 15.40
CA MET A 1 12.66 35.13 14.66
C MET A 1 13.45 36.41 14.88
N ASP A 2 14.71 36.31 15.28
CA ASP A 2 15.56 37.47 15.56
C ASP A 2 15.91 38.21 14.25
N VAL A 3 16.18 39.52 14.32
CA VAL A 3 16.50 40.35 13.14
C VAL A 3 17.79 39.87 12.46
N LEU A 4 18.73 39.33 13.26
CA LEU A 4 19.97 38.74 12.78
C LEU A 4 19.73 37.44 12.00
N GLU A 5 18.82 36.57 12.47
CA GLU A 5 18.45 35.33 11.79
C GLU A 5 17.79 35.59 10.44
N LYS A 6 16.93 36.62 10.36
CA LYS A 6 16.30 37.03 9.10
C LYS A 6 17.32 37.52 8.07
N ALA A 7 18.31 38.31 8.50
CA ALA A 7 19.37 38.79 7.62
C ALA A 7 20.21 37.64 7.04
N LEU A 8 20.50 36.61 7.85
CA LEU A 8 21.22 35.41 7.43
C LEU A 8 20.42 34.57 6.44
N LEU A 9 19.12 34.40 6.64
CA LEU A 9 18.25 33.66 5.72
C LEU A 9 18.09 34.35 4.36
N VAL A 10 18.05 35.68 4.34
CA VAL A 10 17.99 36.45 3.08
C VAL A 10 19.30 36.34 2.29
N ASP A 11 20.44 36.33 2.99
CA ASP A 11 21.75 36.14 2.36
C ASP A 11 21.93 34.70 1.83
N GLU A 12 21.43 33.71 2.58
CA GLU A 12 21.36 32.30 2.16
C GLU A 12 20.50 32.15 0.88
N LEU A 13 19.31 32.78 0.84
CA LEU A 13 18.43 32.74 -0.34
C LEU A 13 19.08 33.33 -1.59
N LYS A 14 19.79 34.46 -1.46
CA LYS A 14 20.53 35.06 -2.60
C LYS A 14 21.59 34.11 -3.13
N THR A 15 22.37 33.51 -2.23
CA THR A 15 23.42 32.55 -2.57
C THR A 15 22.85 31.30 -3.25
N LEU A 16 21.71 30.80 -2.76
CA LEU A 16 21.03 29.64 -3.34
C LEU A 16 20.48 29.92 -4.75
N VAL A 17 19.97 31.13 -5.01
CA VAL A 17 19.50 31.52 -6.34
C VAL A 17 20.65 31.75 -7.31
N ASP A 18 21.74 32.36 -6.86
CA ASP A 18 22.94 32.52 -7.69
C ASP A 18 23.50 31.15 -8.12
N GLY A 19 23.48 30.17 -7.20
CA GLY A 19 23.83 28.77 -7.51
C GLY A 19 22.83 28.05 -8.41
N LEU A 20 21.57 28.49 -8.50
CA LEU A 20 20.58 27.93 -9.43
C LEU A 20 20.70 28.49 -10.85
N ASN A 21 21.30 29.66 -11.00
CA ASN A 21 21.53 30.33 -12.28
C ASN A 21 22.91 30.02 -12.89
N ASP A 22 23.78 29.30 -12.17
CA ASP A 22 25.06 28.82 -12.71
C ASP A 22 24.86 27.52 -13.50
N ASP A 23 25.11 27.59 -14.81
CA ASP A 23 25.00 26.49 -15.78
C ASP A 23 25.92 25.27 -15.46
N LYS A 24 26.86 25.42 -14.52
CA LYS A 24 27.79 24.35 -14.11
C LYS A 24 27.32 23.54 -12.91
N THR A 25 26.18 23.89 -12.33
CA THR A 25 25.68 23.29 -11.09
C THR A 25 25.04 21.93 -11.36
N SER A 26 25.42 20.90 -10.59
CA SER A 26 24.87 19.56 -10.80
C SER A 26 23.38 19.51 -10.49
N LEU A 27 22.63 18.64 -11.19
CA LEU A 27 21.18 18.47 -11.00
C LEU A 27 20.80 18.14 -9.54
N PHE A 28 21.69 17.46 -8.82
CA PHE A 28 21.51 17.15 -7.40
C PHE A 28 21.61 18.41 -6.52
N GLU A 29 22.61 19.25 -6.76
CA GLU A 29 22.79 20.51 -6.03
C GLU A 29 21.69 21.53 -6.38
N ILE A 30 21.20 21.51 -7.63
CA ILE A 30 20.02 22.28 -8.05
C ILE A 30 18.78 21.82 -7.27
N ALA A 31 18.52 20.52 -7.19
CA ALA A 31 17.36 19.97 -6.46
C ALA A 31 17.43 20.27 -4.97
N LYS A 32 18.62 20.16 -4.37
CA LYS A 32 18.88 20.47 -2.97
C LYS A 32 18.70 21.97 -2.67
N SER A 33 19.20 22.84 -3.56
CA SER A 33 19.03 24.29 -3.43
C SER A 33 17.56 24.69 -3.57
N LYS A 34 16.83 24.09 -4.52
CA LYS A 34 15.38 24.27 -4.68
C LYS A 34 14.60 23.82 -3.46
N GLN A 35 14.94 22.68 -2.86
CA GLN A 35 14.30 22.20 -1.64
C GLN A 35 14.57 23.14 -0.47
N ARG A 36 15.82 23.58 -0.32
CA ARG A 36 16.21 24.51 0.74
C ARG A 36 15.50 25.87 0.64
N ILE A 37 15.32 26.41 -0.57
CA ILE A 37 14.53 27.63 -0.80
C ILE A 37 13.07 27.41 -0.37
N LYS A 38 12.46 26.26 -0.71
CA LYS A 38 11.09 25.93 -0.29
C LYS A 38 10.97 25.82 1.23
N ASP A 39 11.94 25.21 1.88
CA ASP A 39 11.96 25.06 3.34
C ASP A 39 12.08 26.42 4.04
N ILE A 40 12.94 27.33 3.54
CA ILE A 40 13.08 28.69 4.06
C ILE A 40 11.80 29.50 3.87
N CYS A 41 11.16 29.39 2.70
CA CYS A 41 9.88 30.04 2.42
C CYS A 41 8.74 29.53 3.30
N ALA A 42 8.75 28.24 3.66
CA ALA A 42 7.73 27.62 4.51
C ALA A 42 7.95 27.88 6.00
N SER A 43 9.19 28.14 6.43
CA SER A 43 9.53 28.37 7.84
C SER A 43 9.32 29.82 8.31
N CYS A 44 8.89 30.73 7.45
CA CYS A 44 8.83 32.17 7.75
C CYS A 44 7.40 32.71 7.69
N ASP A 45 6.69 32.77 8.83
CA ASP A 45 5.31 33.30 8.91
C ASP A 45 5.22 34.83 9.09
N ASP A 46 6.34 35.56 9.00
CA ASP A 46 6.37 37.02 9.22
C ASP A 46 5.93 37.80 7.96
N PRO A 47 4.89 38.66 8.02
CA PRO A 47 4.36 39.40 6.86
C PRO A 47 5.42 40.26 6.16
N THR A 48 6.32 40.89 6.93
CA THR A 48 7.38 41.77 6.41
C THR A 48 8.46 41.00 5.63
N PHE A 49 8.61 39.72 5.95
CA PHE A 49 9.56 38.80 5.32
C PHE A 49 8.93 38.11 4.10
N GLN A 50 7.63 37.84 4.14
CA GLN A 50 6.86 37.29 3.02
C GLN A 50 6.93 38.18 1.77
N ASP A 51 6.88 39.51 1.92
CA ASP A 51 7.05 40.45 0.81
C ASP A 51 8.43 40.33 0.13
N GLN A 52 9.48 40.02 0.92
CA GLN A 52 10.83 39.79 0.39
C GLN A 52 10.98 38.42 -0.28
N LEU A 53 10.08 37.47 0.02
CA LEU A 53 10.05 36.12 -0.56
C LEU A 53 9.23 36.01 -1.85
N SER A 54 8.35 36.97 -2.14
CA SER A 54 7.47 36.95 -3.33
C SER A 54 8.19 36.76 -4.66
N PRO A 55 9.32 37.43 -4.97
CA PRO A 55 10.06 37.23 -6.22
C PRO A 55 10.59 35.79 -6.38
N PHE A 56 10.87 35.12 -5.25
CA PHE A 56 11.40 33.75 -5.21
C PHE A 56 10.29 32.71 -5.39
N LYS A 57 9.07 33.00 -4.92
CA LYS A 57 7.88 32.17 -5.15
C LYS A 57 7.45 32.20 -6.61
N GLU A 58 7.47 33.37 -7.25
CA GLU A 58 7.16 33.53 -8.68
C GLU A 58 8.14 32.76 -9.59
N PHE A 59 9.43 32.74 -9.25
CA PHE A 59 10.43 31.95 -9.97
C PHE A 59 10.13 30.45 -9.96
N ILE A 60 9.57 29.92 -8.86
CA ILE A 60 9.19 28.51 -8.73
C ILE A 60 7.84 28.21 -9.43
N LEU A 61 6.94 29.18 -9.51
CA LEU A 61 5.60 29.03 -10.10
C LEU A 61 5.57 29.17 -11.63
N ASN A 62 6.61 29.73 -12.25
CA ASN A 62 6.76 29.88 -13.72
C ASN A 62 6.89 28.54 -14.51
N GLU A 63 6.47 27.40 -13.94
CA GLU A 63 6.50 26.07 -14.59
C GLU A 63 5.14 25.49 -14.98
N GLU A 64 4.01 26.15 -14.65
CA GLU A 64 2.65 25.70 -14.97
C GLU A 64 1.87 26.73 -15.82
N PHE A 65 0.78 26.31 -16.46
CA PHE A 65 -0.16 27.27 -17.08
C PHE A 65 -0.86 28.07 -15.98
N SER A 66 -1.05 29.37 -16.22
CA SER A 66 -1.85 30.22 -15.34
C SER A 66 -3.27 29.68 -15.22
N ALA A 67 -3.86 29.78 -14.02
CA ALA A 67 -5.27 29.47 -13.82
C ALA A 67 -6.18 30.34 -14.71
N ASP A 68 -5.79 31.59 -14.97
CA ASP A 68 -6.52 32.51 -15.84
C ASP A 68 -6.46 32.06 -17.30
N ASP A 69 -5.28 31.63 -17.77
CA ASP A 69 -5.10 31.09 -19.12
C ASP A 69 -5.90 29.80 -19.32
N LEU A 70 -5.92 28.91 -18.32
CA LEU A 70 -6.68 27.66 -18.39
C LEU A 70 -8.20 27.92 -18.44
N ALA A 71 -8.68 28.90 -17.68
CA ALA A 71 -10.08 29.30 -17.66
C ALA A 71 -10.51 29.99 -18.98
N GLU A 72 -9.66 30.85 -19.56
CA GLU A 72 -9.95 31.53 -20.83
C GLU A 72 -10.10 30.54 -22.00
N TYR A 73 -9.29 29.48 -22.03
CA TYR A 73 -9.30 28.50 -23.12
C TYR A 73 -10.32 27.37 -22.89
N GLY A 74 -10.93 27.26 -21.71
CA GLY A 74 -12.10 26.42 -21.43
C GLY A 74 -11.83 24.92 -21.29
N TYR A 75 -10.61 24.54 -20.90
CA TYR A 75 -10.20 23.14 -20.69
C TYR A 75 -9.58 22.89 -19.31
N ALA A 76 -9.88 23.73 -18.33
CA ALA A 76 -9.30 23.65 -16.99
C ALA A 76 -9.75 22.38 -16.24
N MET A 77 -10.99 21.93 -16.41
CA MET A 77 -11.53 20.75 -15.73
C MET A 77 -10.96 19.43 -16.26
N THR A 78 -10.45 19.46 -17.50
CA THR A 78 -9.82 18.30 -18.15
C THR A 78 -8.30 18.38 -18.20
N TYR A 79 -7.71 19.46 -17.69
CA TYR A 79 -6.28 19.61 -17.52
C TYR A 79 -5.78 18.72 -16.38
N ARG A 80 -4.64 18.06 -16.62
CA ARG A 80 -4.04 17.09 -15.69
C ARG A 80 -2.65 17.52 -15.19
N GLY A 81 -2.20 18.72 -15.54
CA GLY A 81 -0.94 19.29 -15.05
C GLY A 81 0.15 19.41 -16.11
N THR A 82 1.23 20.11 -15.73
CA THR A 82 2.46 20.25 -16.51
C THR A 82 3.56 19.43 -15.84
N TYR A 83 4.31 18.68 -16.63
CA TYR A 83 5.30 17.73 -16.15
C TYR A 83 6.60 17.89 -16.92
N ASN A 84 7.73 17.58 -16.28
CA ASN A 84 9.05 17.66 -16.92
C ASN A 84 9.55 16.29 -17.44
N PHE A 85 8.76 15.23 -17.27
CA PHE A 85 9.12 13.85 -17.63
C PHE A 85 7.98 13.11 -18.30
N MET A 86 8.28 12.43 -19.41
CA MET A 86 7.30 11.77 -20.26
C MET A 86 6.45 10.72 -19.54
N GLY A 87 7.07 9.85 -18.73
CA GLY A 87 6.34 8.80 -18.01
C GLY A 87 5.35 9.33 -16.98
N ARG A 88 5.52 10.57 -16.48
CA ARG A 88 4.54 11.19 -15.56
C ARG A 88 3.33 11.73 -16.29
N VAL A 89 3.51 12.24 -17.51
CA VAL A 89 2.42 12.66 -18.41
C VAL A 89 1.56 11.45 -18.78
N GLU A 90 2.19 10.34 -19.12
CA GLU A 90 1.51 9.09 -19.48
C GLU A 90 0.69 8.56 -18.31
N ASN A 91 1.29 8.47 -17.12
CA ASN A 91 0.59 8.01 -15.92
C ASN A 91 -0.58 8.94 -15.55
N ALA A 92 -0.40 10.27 -15.63
CA ALA A 92 -1.44 11.25 -15.31
C ALA A 92 -2.63 11.17 -16.26
N LEU A 93 -2.39 10.90 -17.55
CA LEU A 93 -3.45 10.74 -18.53
C LEU A 93 -4.13 9.36 -18.43
N PHE A 94 -3.38 8.28 -18.14
CA PHE A 94 -3.95 6.94 -17.98
C PHE A 94 -4.72 6.73 -16.68
N ALA A 95 -4.42 7.50 -15.62
CA ALA A 95 -5.21 7.51 -14.39
C ALA A 95 -6.68 7.94 -14.61
N SER A 96 -7.00 8.58 -15.74
CA SER A 96 -8.36 8.93 -16.14
C SER A 96 -8.50 8.78 -17.66
N ALA A 97 -8.54 7.52 -18.10
CA ALA A 97 -8.42 7.10 -19.50
C ALA A 97 -9.48 7.65 -20.48
N ASP A 98 -10.56 8.22 -19.95
CA ASP A 98 -11.75 8.56 -20.73
C ASP A 98 -11.66 9.95 -21.38
N MET A 99 -11.03 10.93 -20.71
CA MET A 99 -10.90 12.31 -21.19
C MET A 99 -9.93 13.13 -20.33
N GLY A 100 -8.91 13.71 -20.97
CA GLY A 100 -7.93 14.56 -20.30
C GLY A 100 -6.75 14.97 -21.17
N TRP A 101 -6.09 16.06 -20.77
CA TRP A 101 -4.88 16.54 -21.43
C TRP A 101 -3.85 17.03 -20.40
N ALA A 102 -2.57 16.97 -20.77
CA ALA A 102 -1.44 17.37 -19.93
C ALA A 102 -0.35 17.99 -20.81
N ALA A 103 0.57 18.75 -20.20
CA ALA A 103 1.73 19.27 -20.91
C ALA A 103 3.03 18.65 -20.41
N LEU A 104 3.93 18.36 -21.35
CA LEU A 104 5.32 18.04 -21.11
C LEU A 104 6.15 19.30 -21.35
N ARG A 105 6.95 19.70 -20.37
CA ARG A 105 7.84 20.86 -20.44
C ARG A 105 9.30 20.42 -20.41
N GLN A 106 10.08 20.94 -21.35
CA GLN A 106 11.53 20.74 -21.39
C GLN A 106 12.19 22.10 -21.62
N GLY A 107 12.76 22.68 -20.56
CA GLY A 107 13.28 24.06 -20.58
C GLY A 107 12.15 25.06 -20.85
N GLN A 108 12.28 25.84 -21.93
CA GLN A 108 11.26 26.81 -22.36
C GLN A 108 10.25 26.22 -23.36
N HIS A 109 10.39 24.95 -23.73
CA HIS A 109 9.55 24.31 -24.73
C HIS A 109 8.44 23.48 -24.09
N TRP A 110 7.28 23.49 -24.75
CA TRP A 110 6.03 22.89 -24.32
C TRP A 110 5.57 21.87 -25.36
N GLN A 111 5.04 20.74 -24.90
CA GLN A 111 4.38 19.77 -25.74
C GLN A 111 3.09 19.32 -25.09
N VAL A 112 1.97 19.46 -25.79
CA VAL A 112 0.63 19.10 -25.29
C VAL A 112 0.33 17.66 -25.65
N TRP A 113 -0.21 16.93 -24.69
CA TRP A 113 -0.61 15.53 -24.82
C TRP A 113 -2.09 15.40 -24.48
N VAL A 114 -2.84 14.81 -25.38
CA VAL A 114 -4.28 14.56 -25.24
C VAL A 114 -4.52 13.06 -25.30
N ILE A 115 -5.28 12.50 -24.36
CA ILE A 115 -5.63 11.08 -24.38
C ILE A 115 -6.70 10.79 -25.43
N ARG A 116 -6.53 9.68 -26.17
CA ARG A 116 -7.47 9.17 -27.17
C ARG A 116 -8.00 7.80 -26.77
N PRO A 117 -9.12 7.35 -27.36
CA PRO A 117 -9.60 5.98 -27.22
C PRO A 117 -8.50 4.95 -27.50
N ALA A 118 -8.59 3.79 -26.84
CA ALA A 118 -7.58 2.73 -26.85
C ALA A 118 -6.22 3.13 -26.25
N LEU A 119 -6.20 4.06 -25.29
CA LEU A 119 -5.00 4.42 -24.50
C LEU A 119 -3.84 4.92 -25.37
N SER A 120 -4.14 5.70 -26.41
CA SER A 120 -3.14 6.33 -27.27
C SER A 120 -3.10 7.84 -27.07
N PHE A 121 -2.00 8.51 -27.44
CA PHE A 121 -1.85 9.96 -27.27
C PHE A 121 -1.87 10.71 -28.59
N LEU A 122 -2.54 11.86 -28.63
CA LEU A 122 -2.32 12.90 -29.63
C LEU A 122 -1.32 13.91 -29.04
N LYS A 123 -0.21 14.15 -29.75
CA LYS A 123 0.88 15.00 -29.27
C LYS A 123 1.07 16.20 -30.18
N SER A 124 1.24 17.38 -29.60
CA SER A 124 1.62 18.58 -30.36
C SER A 124 3.09 18.53 -30.80
N PRO A 125 3.51 19.34 -31.78
CA PRO A 125 4.92 19.70 -31.90
C PRO A 125 5.40 20.44 -30.63
N TRP A 126 6.71 20.57 -30.48
CA TRP A 126 7.29 21.41 -29.43
C TRP A 126 7.04 22.89 -29.73
N LEU A 127 6.48 23.60 -28.76
CA LEU A 127 6.05 24.99 -28.84
C LEU A 127 6.86 25.83 -27.86
N SER A 128 7.18 27.06 -28.21
CA SER A 128 8.09 27.89 -27.41
C SER A 128 7.35 28.86 -26.47
N ARG A 129 6.02 28.92 -26.54
CA ARG A 129 5.17 29.76 -25.69
C ARG A 129 3.98 28.95 -25.19
N SER A 130 3.54 29.24 -23.97
CA SER A 130 2.38 28.59 -23.36
C SER A 130 1.08 28.91 -24.11
N GLN A 131 0.92 30.14 -24.61
CA GLN A 131 -0.28 30.52 -25.39
C GLN A 131 -0.41 29.70 -26.67
N ASP A 132 0.70 29.42 -27.37
CA ASP A 132 0.68 28.61 -28.59
C ASP A 132 0.25 27.16 -28.29
N ALA A 133 0.63 26.63 -27.12
CA ALA A 133 0.24 25.30 -26.65
C ALA A 133 -1.27 25.21 -26.38
N LEU A 134 -1.84 26.20 -25.71
CA LEU A 134 -3.28 26.27 -25.46
C LEU A 134 -4.08 26.51 -26.74
N GLN A 135 -3.56 27.31 -27.68
CA GLN A 135 -4.21 27.52 -28.98
C GLN A 135 -4.20 26.26 -29.85
N TRP A 136 -3.12 25.47 -29.78
CA TRP A 136 -3.06 24.16 -30.44
C TRP A 136 -4.09 23.20 -29.84
N LEU A 137 -4.18 23.12 -28.50
CA LEU A 137 -5.17 22.29 -27.81
C LEU A 137 -6.59 22.61 -28.29
N ARG A 138 -6.96 23.90 -28.32
CA ARG A 138 -8.29 24.35 -28.75
C ARG A 138 -8.64 23.97 -30.20
N LYS A 139 -7.65 23.86 -31.10
CA LYS A 139 -7.87 23.49 -32.50
C LYS A 139 -7.95 21.99 -32.74
N HIS A 140 -7.32 21.18 -31.89
CA HIS A 140 -7.08 19.75 -32.17
C HIS A 140 -7.69 18.79 -31.14
N ALA A 141 -8.10 19.27 -29.96
CA ALA A 141 -8.59 18.42 -28.87
C ALA A 141 -10.11 18.29 -28.78
N SER A 142 -10.89 19.05 -29.57
CA SER A 142 -12.37 19.09 -29.47
C SER A 142 -13.05 17.75 -29.76
N GLU A 143 -12.40 16.85 -30.51
CA GLU A 143 -12.92 15.50 -30.79
C GLU A 143 -12.68 14.51 -29.64
N TYR A 144 -11.75 14.81 -28.73
CA TYR A 144 -11.25 13.85 -27.72
C TYR A 144 -11.43 14.33 -26.28
N VAL A 145 -11.62 15.64 -26.06
CA VAL A 145 -11.73 16.25 -24.74
C VAL A 145 -12.87 17.25 -24.75
N LYS A 146 -13.78 17.12 -23.78
CA LYS A 146 -14.89 18.07 -23.58
C LYS A 146 -14.38 19.35 -22.91
N THR A 147 -15.02 20.45 -23.26
CA THR A 147 -14.82 21.75 -22.64
C THR A 147 -15.47 21.82 -21.26
N ASP A 148 -15.03 22.77 -20.45
CA ASP A 148 -15.54 22.99 -19.10
C ASP A 148 -17.05 23.32 -19.12
N HIS A 149 -17.53 24.03 -20.14
CA HIS A 149 -18.95 24.33 -20.32
C HIS A 149 -19.80 23.08 -20.58
N GLU A 150 -19.30 22.14 -21.38
CA GLU A 150 -19.99 20.87 -21.66
C GLU A 150 -20.04 19.98 -20.42
N LEU A 151 -19.02 20.02 -19.57
CA LEU A 151 -18.96 19.27 -18.31
C LEU A 151 -19.91 19.82 -17.24
N GLN A 152 -20.02 21.15 -17.13
CA GLN A 152 -20.93 21.80 -16.17
C GLN A 152 -22.41 21.48 -16.44
N ASN A 153 -22.79 21.27 -17.70
CA ASN A 153 -24.16 20.91 -18.07
C ASN A 153 -24.51 19.42 -17.81
N LEU A 154 -23.55 18.58 -17.42
CA LEU A 154 -23.72 17.13 -17.23
C LEU A 154 -23.85 16.70 -15.75
N ILE A 155 -23.65 17.60 -14.77
CA ILE A 155 -23.63 17.25 -13.34
C ILE A 155 -24.86 17.88 -12.64
N PRO A 156 -25.82 17.09 -12.10
CA PRO A 156 -26.90 17.63 -11.28
C PRO A 156 -26.38 17.94 -9.87
N VAL A 157 -26.48 19.19 -9.44
CA VAL A 157 -26.14 19.63 -8.08
C VAL A 157 -27.21 19.10 -7.11
N LEU A 158 -26.81 18.28 -6.13
CA LEU A 158 -27.67 17.87 -5.01
C LEU A 158 -27.64 18.97 -3.93
N GLU A 159 -28.74 19.71 -3.77
CA GLU A 159 -28.94 20.61 -2.62
C GLU A 159 -29.52 19.82 -1.42
N ALA A 160 -29.11 20.19 -0.22
CA ALA A 160 -29.46 19.52 1.04
C ALA A 160 -30.85 19.93 1.58
N THR A 161 -31.64 18.96 2.04
CA THR A 161 -32.98 19.16 2.64
C THR A 161 -32.90 19.49 4.14
N PRO A 162 -33.74 20.39 4.71
CA PRO A 162 -33.65 20.80 6.11
C PRO A 162 -34.21 19.76 7.10
N ALA A 163 -33.66 19.79 8.31
CA ALA A 163 -33.97 18.91 9.43
C ALA A 163 -35.18 19.41 10.24
N GLU A 164 -36.32 18.73 10.14
CA GLU A 164 -37.46 18.90 11.05
C GLU A 164 -38.44 17.71 10.89
N GLU A 165 -38.06 16.48 11.28
CA GLU A 165 -39.07 15.38 11.37
C GLU A 165 -38.68 14.11 12.18
N ILE A 166 -37.63 14.13 13.02
CA ILE A 166 -37.23 12.93 13.79
C ILE A 166 -37.27 13.23 15.29
N GLU A 167 -38.44 13.20 15.93
CA GLU A 167 -38.49 13.33 17.40
C GLU A 167 -39.39 12.35 18.18
N ASN A 168 -40.07 11.34 17.59
CA ASN A 168 -41.10 10.62 18.36
C ASN A 168 -41.07 9.08 18.43
N LEU A 169 -39.91 8.38 18.39
CA LEU A 169 -39.94 6.90 18.45
C LEU A 169 -38.90 6.13 19.32
N ASN A 170 -37.95 6.73 20.04
CA ASN A 170 -36.78 5.98 20.57
C ASN A 170 -36.52 5.97 22.09
N GLN A 171 -37.51 6.20 22.97
CA GLN A 171 -37.27 6.16 24.42
C GLN A 171 -37.33 4.77 25.08
N ASP A 172 -38.07 3.80 24.51
CA ASP A 172 -38.28 2.49 25.17
C ASP A 172 -37.14 1.47 24.97
N SER A 173 -36.33 1.61 23.92
CA SER A 173 -35.25 0.64 23.63
C SER A 173 -34.00 0.87 24.50
N LEU A 174 -33.72 2.13 24.85
CA LEU A 174 -32.54 2.52 25.61
C LEU A 174 -32.65 2.18 27.11
N SER A 175 -33.87 2.20 27.66
CA SER A 175 -34.14 1.81 29.06
C SER A 175 -33.98 0.31 29.27
N LEU A 176 -34.42 -0.51 28.31
CA LEU A 176 -34.27 -1.97 28.34
C LEU A 176 -32.80 -2.41 28.30
N ILE A 177 -31.98 -1.76 27.47
CA ILE A 177 -30.55 -2.07 27.30
C ILE A 177 -29.76 -1.71 28.58
N LYS A 178 -30.09 -0.60 29.24
CA LYS A 178 -29.44 -0.20 30.51
C LYS A 178 -29.72 -1.19 31.64
N GLN A 179 -30.95 -1.72 31.71
CA GLN A 179 -31.33 -2.68 32.75
C GLN A 179 -30.65 -4.05 32.53
N GLN A 180 -30.52 -4.49 31.29
CA GLN A 180 -29.79 -5.73 30.94
C GLN A 180 -28.29 -5.61 31.22
N SER A 181 -27.70 -4.43 30.98
CA SER A 181 -26.27 -4.17 31.25
C SER A 181 -25.95 -4.21 32.75
N ALA A 182 -26.84 -3.70 33.60
CA ALA A 182 -26.66 -3.72 35.07
C ALA A 182 -26.76 -5.13 35.68
N ASN A 183 -27.65 -5.97 35.13
CA ASN A 183 -27.77 -7.37 35.53
C ASN A 183 -26.53 -8.19 35.15
N PHE A 184 -25.95 -7.93 33.97
CA PHE A 184 -24.74 -8.60 33.51
C PHE A 184 -23.51 -8.23 34.36
N GLN A 185 -23.37 -6.96 34.74
CA GLN A 185 -22.29 -6.50 35.61
C GLN A 185 -22.36 -7.14 37.01
N SER A 186 -23.57 -7.27 37.57
CA SER A 186 -23.76 -7.90 38.89
C SER A 186 -23.46 -9.41 38.88
N GLN A 187 -23.71 -10.09 37.74
CA GLN A 187 -23.33 -11.50 37.55
C GLN A 187 -21.81 -11.67 37.43
N LEU A 188 -21.12 -10.73 36.77
CA LEU A 188 -19.66 -10.72 36.68
C LEU A 188 -18.98 -10.53 38.03
N ASP A 189 -19.47 -9.60 38.86
CA ASP A 189 -18.90 -9.35 40.19
C ASP A 189 -19.11 -10.54 41.15
N ALA A 190 -20.22 -11.27 41.03
CA ALA A 190 -20.46 -12.50 41.78
C ALA A 190 -19.47 -13.62 41.42
N ILE A 191 -19.12 -13.75 40.13
CA ILE A 191 -18.15 -14.74 39.63
C ILE A 191 -16.71 -14.39 40.04
N ILE A 192 -16.38 -13.09 40.11
CA ILE A 192 -15.06 -12.61 40.55
C ILE A 192 -14.85 -12.87 42.04
N GLN A 193 -15.89 -12.73 42.87
CA GLN A 193 -15.82 -13.05 44.30
C GLN A 193 -15.71 -14.55 44.58
N GLU A 194 -16.28 -15.41 43.74
CA GLU A 194 -16.21 -16.87 43.90
C GLU A 194 -14.82 -17.45 43.57
N LYS A 195 -14.03 -16.76 42.73
CA LYS A 195 -12.72 -17.24 42.26
C LYS A 195 -11.48 -16.73 43.01
N ILE A 196 -11.62 -15.87 44.01
CA ILE A 196 -10.49 -15.36 44.80
C ILE A 196 -10.57 -15.88 46.23
N GLN A 197 -10.04 -17.09 46.46
CA GLN A 197 -9.63 -17.55 47.78
C GLN A 197 -8.08 -17.56 47.86
N PRO A 198 -7.47 -16.80 48.79
CA PRO A 198 -6.03 -16.80 48.96
C PRO A 198 -5.57 -17.98 49.84
N ALA A 199 -4.66 -18.80 49.32
CA ALA A 199 -3.85 -19.71 50.12
C ALA A 199 -2.73 -18.94 50.84
N ALA A 200 -2.63 -19.15 52.15
CA ALA A 200 -1.70 -18.51 53.07
C ALA A 200 -0.25 -18.97 52.89
N VAL A 201 0.72 -18.04 53.04
CA VAL A 201 2.06 -18.34 53.57
C VAL A 201 2.61 -17.10 54.30
N SER A 202 3.08 -17.28 55.53
CA SER A 202 3.81 -16.30 56.38
C SER A 202 5.20 -16.90 56.77
N PRO A 203 6.08 -16.23 57.55
CA PRO A 203 7.14 -15.32 57.08
C PRO A 203 8.54 -15.61 57.71
N SER A 204 9.60 -14.90 57.29
CA SER A 204 10.70 -14.44 58.20
C SER A 204 11.60 -13.37 57.52
N MET A 205 11.61 -12.14 58.05
CA MET A 205 12.64 -11.47 58.90
C MET A 205 13.92 -11.03 58.17
N GLN A 206 14.02 -9.76 57.76
CA GLN A 206 14.63 -8.58 58.45
C GLN A 206 16.17 -8.47 58.32
N THR A 207 16.67 -7.37 57.73
CA THR A 207 17.42 -6.28 58.41
C THR A 207 17.98 -5.23 57.42
N THR A 208 17.71 -3.95 57.71
CA THR A 208 18.45 -2.74 57.28
C THR A 208 19.69 -2.56 58.21
N PRO A 209 20.68 -1.62 58.05
CA PRO A 209 20.50 -0.24 57.55
C PRO A 209 21.69 0.52 56.91
N ARG A 210 21.39 1.78 56.50
CA ARG A 210 22.15 3.04 56.78
C ARG A 210 22.86 3.77 55.63
N VAL A 211 22.92 5.09 55.83
CA VAL A 211 23.02 6.25 54.94
C VAL A 211 24.41 6.94 54.99
N LYS A 212 24.96 7.31 53.81
CA LYS A 212 25.86 8.46 53.37
C LYS A 212 27.16 8.76 54.18
N PRO A 213 28.14 9.62 53.73
CA PRO A 213 28.17 10.55 52.56
C PRO A 213 29.50 10.66 51.74
N GLY A 214 29.41 11.29 50.55
CA GLY A 214 30.29 12.39 50.09
C GLY A 214 31.68 12.10 49.48
N PHE A 215 31.92 12.57 48.25
CA PHE A 215 33.05 13.46 47.92
C PHE A 215 32.78 14.19 46.58
N ARG A 216 32.84 15.52 46.61
CA ARG A 216 32.85 16.42 45.45
C ARG A 216 34.31 16.62 45.03
N GLN A 217 34.60 16.55 43.73
CA GLN A 217 35.68 17.32 43.12
C GLN A 217 35.18 17.97 41.84
N SER A 218 35.24 19.31 41.86
CA SER A 218 35.06 20.22 40.74
C SER A 218 36.39 20.31 40.01
N ILE A 219 36.38 20.09 38.69
CA ILE A 219 37.39 20.63 37.77
C ILE A 219 36.62 21.22 36.58
N LEU A 220 36.99 22.44 36.23
CA LEU A 220 36.40 23.29 35.20
C LEU A 220 36.71 22.79 33.77
N ALA A 221 35.68 22.93 32.94
CA ALA A 221 35.63 23.16 31.50
C ALA A 221 36.89 22.86 30.64
N SER A 222 36.74 21.85 29.78
CA SER A 222 37.32 21.87 28.43
C SER A 222 36.27 21.35 27.44
N ALA A 223 36.28 21.92 26.24
CA ALA A 223 35.16 22.00 25.31
C ALA A 223 34.55 20.64 24.89
N ASN A 224 33.23 20.55 24.99
CA ASN A 224 32.42 19.48 24.40
C ASN A 224 32.43 19.59 22.87
N LEU A 225 33.31 18.83 22.23
CA LEU A 225 33.09 18.33 20.88
C LEU A 225 32.80 16.83 21.02
N ASN A 226 31.71 16.39 20.39
CA ASN A 226 31.19 15.01 20.34
C ASN A 226 30.23 14.60 21.47
N LYS A 227 28.97 14.99 21.30
CA LYS A 227 27.80 14.09 21.31
C LYS A 227 26.60 14.90 20.87
N ALA A 228 26.37 14.96 19.56
CA ALA A 228 25.01 15.15 19.08
C ALA A 228 24.23 13.96 19.61
N GLN A 229 23.44 14.20 20.65
CA GLN A 229 22.46 13.26 21.16
C GLN A 229 21.43 13.12 20.03
N PRO A 230 21.27 11.94 19.40
CA PRO A 230 20.25 11.77 18.38
C PRO A 230 18.91 12.09 19.04
N LEU A 231 18.18 13.07 18.49
CA LEU A 231 16.79 13.27 18.84
C LEU A 231 16.08 11.91 18.67
N ALA A 232 15.42 11.45 19.73
CA ALA A 232 14.77 10.15 19.77
C ALA A 232 13.85 9.97 18.54
N LEU A 233 14.08 8.89 17.80
CA LEU A 233 13.19 8.41 16.73
C LEU A 233 11.78 8.24 17.32
N ASN A 234 10.75 8.68 16.59
CA ASN A 234 9.36 8.53 17.02
C ASN A 234 8.99 7.05 17.22
N ASP A 235 8.96 6.59 18.46
CA ASP A 235 8.47 5.27 18.85
C ASP A 235 6.95 5.21 18.69
N PHE A 236 6.45 4.64 17.58
CA PHE A 236 5.04 4.31 17.42
C PHE A 236 4.80 2.87 17.89
N SER A 237 3.65 2.60 18.51
CA SER A 237 3.30 1.25 18.95
C SER A 237 2.03 0.79 18.28
N LEU A 238 2.14 -0.29 17.50
CA LEU A 238 1.04 -0.93 16.79
C LEU A 238 0.57 -2.13 17.63
N ASP A 239 -0.43 -1.91 18.48
CA ASP A 239 -0.92 -2.91 19.47
C ASP A 239 0.22 -3.56 20.31
N GLY A 240 1.10 -2.72 20.85
CA GLY A 240 2.25 -3.18 21.63
C GLY A 240 3.48 -3.57 20.80
N LEU A 241 3.41 -3.51 19.46
CA LEU A 241 4.56 -3.72 18.58
C LEU A 241 5.28 -2.39 18.34
N PRO A 242 6.50 -2.19 18.86
CA PRO A 242 7.26 -0.97 18.62
C PRO A 242 7.70 -0.91 17.15
N CYS A 243 7.38 0.19 16.48
CA CYS A 243 7.64 0.39 15.07
C CYS A 243 7.89 1.86 14.75
N ARG A 244 8.46 2.06 13.57
CA ARG A 244 8.63 3.37 12.94
C ARG A 244 7.65 3.48 11.79
N LEU A 245 7.01 4.63 11.68
CA LEU A 245 6.15 4.94 10.55
C LEU A 245 6.91 5.80 9.53
N GLU A 246 6.88 5.38 8.28
CA GLU A 246 7.38 6.15 7.14
C GLU A 246 6.24 6.42 6.17
N ARG A 247 5.98 7.69 5.84
CA ARG A 247 4.83 8.04 5.00
C ARG A 247 5.04 7.53 3.57
N VAL A 248 4.06 6.78 3.06
CA VAL A 248 4.06 6.29 1.68
C VAL A 248 3.47 7.39 0.80
N ASP A 249 4.26 7.92 -0.14
CA ASP A 249 3.91 8.96 -1.11
C ASP A 249 2.71 9.85 -0.70
N ALA A 250 3.01 10.91 0.03
CA ALA A 250 2.03 11.83 0.62
C ALA A 250 1.05 12.46 -0.40
N ARG A 251 1.34 12.39 -1.70
CA ARG A 251 0.50 12.93 -2.78
C ARG A 251 -0.66 12.00 -3.13
N THR A 252 -0.43 10.70 -3.05
CA THR A 252 -1.39 9.68 -3.50
C THR A 252 -2.24 9.17 -2.34
N PHE A 253 -1.60 8.92 -1.19
CA PHE A 253 -2.31 8.50 0.02
C PHE A 253 -1.75 9.25 1.23
N PRO A 254 -2.31 10.43 1.57
CA PRO A 254 -1.75 11.29 2.61
C PRO A 254 -1.72 10.61 3.99
N SER A 255 -2.59 9.64 4.24
CA SER A 255 -2.67 8.98 5.54
C SER A 255 -2.06 7.58 5.56
N LEU A 256 -1.36 7.18 4.50
CA LEU A 256 -0.74 5.85 4.39
C LEU A 256 0.71 5.88 4.86
N TYR A 257 1.07 4.93 5.71
CA TYR A 257 2.41 4.78 6.26
C TYR A 257 2.89 3.36 6.09
N ARG A 258 4.16 3.19 5.71
CA ARG A 258 4.90 1.95 5.85
C ARG A 258 5.29 1.79 7.31
N VAL A 259 5.14 0.58 7.82
CA VAL A 259 5.47 0.23 9.19
C VAL A 259 6.78 -0.56 9.17
N ASP A 260 7.82 0.02 9.73
CA ASP A 260 9.10 -0.65 9.95
C ASP A 260 9.15 -1.13 11.41
N LEU A 261 9.05 -2.43 11.63
CA LEU A 261 9.09 -3.03 12.97
C LEU A 261 10.52 -2.96 13.54
N HIS A 262 10.68 -2.55 14.80
CA HIS A 262 12.01 -2.31 15.39
C HIS A 262 12.83 -3.58 15.62
N ASN A 263 12.17 -4.71 15.85
CA ASN A 263 12.84 -6.00 16.00
C ASN A 263 12.75 -6.74 14.67
N GLU A 264 13.90 -7.23 14.19
CA GLU A 264 13.93 -8.28 13.17
C GLU A 264 13.23 -9.50 13.77
N ILE A 265 11.96 -9.62 13.45
CA ILE A 265 11.19 -10.80 13.76
C ILE A 265 11.71 -11.89 12.82
N ASP A 266 12.03 -13.07 13.36
CA ASP A 266 12.34 -14.27 12.57
C ASP A 266 11.11 -14.66 11.74
N GLN A 267 10.93 -13.99 10.59
CA GLN A 267 9.91 -14.28 9.59
C GLN A 267 10.58 -15.08 8.48
N ASN A 268 10.02 -16.23 8.14
CA ASN A 268 10.44 -17.02 6.97
C ASN A 268 9.80 -16.52 5.66
N ILE A 269 9.08 -15.41 5.70
CA ILE A 269 8.33 -14.81 4.59
C ILE A 269 8.47 -13.28 4.64
N LYS A 270 8.60 -12.64 3.47
CA LYS A 270 8.60 -11.19 3.38
C LYS A 270 7.17 -10.66 3.51
N ILE A 271 6.97 -9.73 4.45
CA ILE A 271 5.70 -9.02 4.63
C ILE A 271 5.99 -7.52 4.70
N ASP A 272 5.38 -6.76 3.79
CA ASP A 272 5.43 -5.30 3.82
C ASP A 272 4.18 -4.79 4.54
N TRP A 273 4.38 -4.02 5.61
CA TRP A 273 3.30 -3.56 6.47
C TRP A 273 2.89 -2.13 6.13
N LEU A 274 1.60 -1.92 5.97
CA LEU A 274 0.96 -0.65 5.72
C LEU A 274 -0.05 -0.33 6.80
N TYR A 275 0.01 0.91 7.28
CA TYR A 275 -0.91 1.45 8.25
C TYR A 275 -1.57 2.71 7.69
N LEU A 276 -2.89 2.65 7.58
CA LEU A 276 -3.72 3.80 7.29
C LEU A 276 -4.06 4.51 8.60
N LYS A 277 -3.48 5.69 8.79
CA LYS A 277 -3.68 6.51 9.98
C LYS A 277 -5.01 7.26 9.88
N ALA A 278 -5.80 7.27 10.94
CA ALA A 278 -7.03 8.05 10.99
C ALA A 278 -6.72 9.56 11.08
N GLU A 279 -7.60 10.41 10.52
CA GLU A 279 -7.43 11.87 10.52
C GLU A 279 -7.43 12.46 11.94
N ASN A 280 -8.14 11.83 12.86
CA ASN A 280 -8.21 12.21 14.28
C ASN A 280 -7.04 11.64 15.10
N GLU A 281 -6.02 11.07 14.46
CA GLU A 281 -4.85 10.45 15.10
C GLU A 281 -5.19 9.25 16.01
N ALA A 282 -6.44 8.76 16.00
CA ALA A 282 -6.85 7.64 16.80
C ALA A 282 -6.38 6.31 16.20
N GLN A 283 -5.87 5.42 17.05
CA GLN A 283 -5.60 4.04 16.65
C GLN A 283 -6.91 3.25 16.49
N PRO A 284 -6.94 2.24 15.59
CA PRO A 284 -8.09 1.37 15.47
C PRO A 284 -8.33 0.61 16.78
N LEU A 285 -9.58 0.25 17.03
CA LEU A 285 -9.90 -0.71 18.09
C LEU A 285 -9.34 -2.08 17.67
N TRP A 286 -8.16 -2.43 18.19
CA TRP A 286 -7.40 -3.62 17.80
C TRP A 286 -8.21 -4.92 17.88
N GLY A 287 -9.11 -5.04 18.87
CA GLY A 287 -9.98 -6.21 19.01
C GLY A 287 -10.97 -6.43 17.86
N SER A 288 -11.32 -5.38 17.11
CA SER A 288 -12.21 -5.43 15.95
C SER A 288 -11.54 -4.98 14.65
N ALA A 289 -10.24 -4.72 14.67
CA ALA A 289 -9.51 -4.25 13.50
C ALA A 289 -9.49 -5.34 12.41
N GLN A 290 -9.78 -4.91 11.18
CA GLN A 290 -9.71 -5.75 9.99
C GLN A 290 -8.35 -5.59 9.33
N ILE A 291 -7.88 -6.69 8.75
CA ILE A 291 -6.59 -6.79 8.08
C ILE A 291 -6.81 -7.28 6.67
N PHE A 292 -6.21 -6.57 5.73
CA PHE A 292 -6.23 -6.92 4.32
C PHE A 292 -4.83 -7.37 3.89
N ILE A 293 -4.73 -8.55 3.30
CA ILE A 293 -3.47 -9.19 2.92
C ILE A 293 -3.48 -9.39 1.42
N ALA A 294 -2.58 -8.70 0.74
CA ALA A 294 -2.38 -8.75 -0.70
C ALA A 294 -1.21 -9.68 -1.07
N GLU A 295 -1.45 -10.60 -2.00
CA GLU A 295 -0.39 -11.40 -2.63
C GLU A 295 0.29 -10.60 -3.75
N GLN A 296 1.60 -10.34 -3.63
CA GLN A 296 2.37 -9.63 -4.65
C GLN A 296 3.16 -10.60 -5.54
N LEU A 297 3.04 -10.42 -6.85
CA LEU A 297 3.78 -11.18 -7.85
C LEU A 297 4.72 -10.27 -8.64
N TYR A 298 5.85 -10.79 -9.08
CA TYR A 298 6.64 -10.13 -10.12
C TYR A 298 5.91 -10.14 -11.47
N ALA A 299 6.34 -9.30 -12.40
CA ALA A 299 5.78 -9.23 -13.75
C ALA A 299 5.73 -10.60 -14.47
N GLN A 300 6.70 -11.47 -14.19
CA GLN A 300 6.79 -12.82 -14.73
C GLN A 300 5.87 -13.85 -14.07
N GLY A 301 5.14 -13.49 -13.00
CA GLY A 301 4.22 -14.41 -12.30
C GLY A 301 4.84 -15.18 -11.15
N GLN A 302 6.09 -14.90 -10.79
CA GLN A 302 6.70 -15.48 -9.60
C GLN A 302 6.19 -14.76 -8.34
N PHE A 303 5.92 -15.52 -7.28
CA PHE A 303 5.55 -14.95 -5.97
C PHE A 303 6.69 -14.09 -5.42
N SER A 304 6.35 -12.92 -4.91
CA SER A 304 7.32 -11.98 -4.34
C SER A 304 7.21 -11.89 -2.82
N HIS A 305 6.06 -11.47 -2.29
CA HIS A 305 5.83 -11.23 -0.86
C HIS A 305 4.35 -10.94 -0.57
N TYR A 306 3.99 -10.80 0.70
CA TYR A 306 2.69 -10.27 1.11
C TYR A 306 2.77 -8.77 1.44
N VAL A 307 1.72 -8.01 1.12
CA VAL A 307 1.52 -6.65 1.60
C VAL A 307 0.31 -6.64 2.51
N VAL A 308 0.45 -6.11 3.72
CA VAL A 308 -0.60 -6.11 4.73
C VAL A 308 -1.05 -4.69 5.02
N LEU A 309 -2.35 -4.42 4.92
CA LEU A 309 -2.94 -3.13 5.23
C LEU A 309 -3.81 -3.22 6.49
N VAL A 310 -3.58 -2.25 7.38
CA VAL A 310 -4.28 -2.07 8.66
C VAL A 310 -4.84 -0.66 8.76
N GLY A 311 -6.01 -0.48 9.37
CA GLY A 311 -6.56 0.85 9.68
C GLY A 311 -7.75 1.29 8.81
N THR A 312 -8.31 0.38 8.00
CA THR A 312 -9.57 0.59 7.27
C THR A 312 -10.52 -0.58 7.49
N HIS A 313 -11.83 -0.32 7.37
CA HIS A 313 -12.88 -1.33 7.31
C HIS A 313 -13.56 -1.38 5.92
N SER A 314 -13.25 -0.45 5.02
CA SER A 314 -13.79 -0.46 3.65
C SER A 314 -12.93 -1.37 2.78
N VAL A 315 -13.58 -2.38 2.22
CA VAL A 315 -12.99 -3.33 1.28
C VAL A 315 -12.57 -2.61 -0.01
N GLU A 316 -13.40 -1.69 -0.50
CA GLU A 316 -13.16 -0.94 -1.74
C GLU A 316 -11.94 -0.04 -1.59
N TYR A 317 -11.83 0.65 -0.45
CA TYR A 317 -10.71 1.52 -0.17
C TYR A 317 -9.41 0.72 0.04
N ALA A 318 -9.47 -0.38 0.80
CA ALA A 318 -8.34 -1.29 0.97
C ALA A 318 -7.84 -1.85 -0.37
N THR A 319 -8.78 -2.26 -1.23
CA THR A 319 -8.49 -2.78 -2.57
C THR A 319 -7.81 -1.72 -3.43
N THR A 320 -8.31 -0.49 -3.41
CA THR A 320 -7.72 0.63 -4.16
C THR A 320 -6.28 0.92 -3.70
N ILE A 321 -6.06 0.99 -2.38
CA ILE A 321 -4.72 1.20 -1.80
C ILE A 321 -3.79 0.06 -2.19
N LEU A 322 -4.19 -1.19 -1.98
CA LEU A 322 -3.34 -2.36 -2.22
C LEU A 322 -3.07 -2.61 -3.72
N GLN A 323 -3.94 -2.16 -4.62
CA GLN A 323 -3.66 -2.19 -6.06
C GLN A 323 -2.74 -1.06 -6.51
N ALA A 324 -2.90 0.14 -5.94
CA ALA A 324 -2.05 1.28 -6.24
C ALA A 324 -0.66 1.14 -5.60
N TYR A 325 -0.60 0.49 -4.44
CA TYR A 325 0.63 0.11 -3.76
C TYR A 325 1.31 -1.03 -4.53
N THR A 326 2.09 -0.62 -5.52
CA THR A 326 3.03 -1.47 -6.23
C THR A 326 4.42 -0.91 -5.95
N ASP A 327 5.29 -1.74 -5.38
CA ASP A 327 6.63 -1.30 -4.98
C ASP A 327 7.44 -0.84 -6.21
N GLN A 328 8.49 -0.07 -5.98
CA GLN A 328 9.52 0.35 -6.96
C GLN A 328 10.17 -0.84 -7.69
N ARG A 329 9.88 -2.08 -7.27
CA ARG A 329 10.38 -3.35 -7.80
C ARG A 329 9.46 -4.02 -8.83
N HIS A 330 8.46 -3.32 -9.35
CA HIS A 330 7.55 -3.82 -10.41
C HIS A 330 6.74 -5.07 -10.01
N THR A 331 6.25 -5.11 -8.78
CA THR A 331 5.30 -6.15 -8.35
C THR A 331 3.86 -5.76 -8.65
N ARG A 332 2.97 -6.76 -8.61
CA ARG A 332 1.56 -6.60 -8.94
C ARG A 332 0.69 -7.45 -8.01
N THR A 333 -0.38 -6.85 -7.50
CA THR A 333 -1.36 -7.50 -6.61
C THR A 333 -2.16 -8.58 -7.33
N SER A 334 -2.07 -9.83 -6.89
CA SER A 334 -2.76 -11.00 -7.46
C SER A 334 -4.16 -11.18 -6.85
N SER A 335 -4.20 -11.22 -5.52
CA SER A 335 -5.39 -11.46 -4.71
C SER A 335 -5.31 -10.62 -3.44
N ILE A 336 -6.45 -10.37 -2.81
CA ILE A 336 -6.57 -9.71 -1.52
C ILE A 336 -7.51 -10.52 -0.64
N HIS A 337 -7.02 -10.89 0.54
CA HIS A 337 -7.76 -11.62 1.56
C HIS A 337 -8.00 -10.74 2.78
N GLN A 338 -9.14 -10.91 3.43
CA GLN A 338 -9.51 -10.21 4.63
C GLN A 338 -9.52 -11.17 5.82
N THR A 339 -8.92 -10.73 6.94
CA THR A 339 -8.90 -11.45 8.22
C THR A 339 -9.02 -10.46 9.39
N SER A 340 -9.05 -10.97 10.62
CA SER A 340 -9.02 -10.13 11.83
C SER A 340 -7.58 -9.88 12.30
N TRP A 341 -7.37 -8.76 12.99
CA TRP A 341 -6.08 -8.45 13.62
C TRP A 341 -5.62 -9.54 14.58
N ASN A 342 -6.52 -10.06 15.43
CA ASN A 342 -6.20 -11.10 16.39
C ASN A 342 -5.69 -12.38 15.70
N ASN A 343 -6.31 -12.78 14.59
CA ASN A 343 -5.89 -13.93 13.82
C ASN A 343 -4.54 -13.68 13.15
N PHE A 344 -4.41 -12.55 12.44
CA PHE A 344 -3.16 -12.21 11.76
C PHE A 344 -1.96 -12.11 12.70
N LYS A 345 -2.11 -11.43 13.86
CA LYS A 345 -1.06 -11.23 14.86
C LYS A 345 -0.51 -12.56 15.41
N GLN A 346 -1.32 -13.62 15.45
CA GLN A 346 -0.89 -14.94 15.91
C GLN A 346 -0.07 -15.70 14.86
N HIS A 347 -0.25 -15.40 13.57
CA HIS A 347 0.20 -16.27 12.48
C HIS A 347 1.20 -15.65 11.49
N TYR A 348 1.40 -14.32 11.49
CA TYR A 348 2.26 -13.65 10.50
C TYR A 348 3.76 -14.05 10.54
N HIS A 349 4.22 -14.64 11.65
CA HIS A 349 5.61 -15.03 11.83
C HIS A 349 6.04 -16.22 10.97
N GLN A 350 5.09 -17.08 10.58
CA GLN A 350 5.36 -18.34 9.89
C GLN A 350 4.52 -18.39 8.62
N HIS A 351 5.16 -18.53 7.47
CA HIS A 351 4.51 -18.55 6.16
C HIS A 351 3.37 -19.57 6.11
N GLU A 352 3.58 -20.75 6.68
CA GLU A 352 2.61 -21.82 6.66
C GLU A 352 1.36 -21.51 7.47
N SER A 353 1.55 -20.93 8.64
CA SER A 353 0.46 -20.56 9.52
C SER A 353 -0.30 -19.36 8.98
N LEU A 354 0.42 -18.36 8.45
CA LEU A 354 -0.16 -17.21 7.77
C LEU A 354 -1.02 -17.66 6.58
N PHE A 355 -0.50 -18.56 5.75
CA PHE A 355 -1.21 -19.06 4.59
C PHE A 355 -2.50 -19.81 5.00
N ASN A 356 -2.42 -20.78 5.91
CA ASN A 356 -3.60 -21.55 6.31
C ASN A 356 -4.67 -20.66 6.97
N GLU A 357 -4.27 -19.83 7.94
CA GLU A 357 -5.23 -19.14 8.79
C GLU A 357 -5.69 -17.80 8.24
N CYS A 358 -4.87 -17.11 7.44
CA CYS A 358 -5.19 -15.77 6.95
C CYS A 358 -5.47 -15.72 5.45
N ILE A 359 -4.96 -16.67 4.66
CA ILE A 359 -5.22 -16.73 3.20
C ILE A 359 -6.32 -17.77 2.92
N MET A 360 -6.11 -19.03 3.27
CA MET A 360 -7.06 -20.12 2.98
C MET A 360 -8.36 -20.03 3.80
N ASN A 361 -8.25 -19.74 5.10
CA ASN A 361 -9.40 -19.54 5.98
C ASN A 361 -9.92 -18.08 5.96
N GLY A 362 -9.19 -17.17 5.29
CA GLY A 362 -9.58 -15.78 5.15
C GLY A 362 -10.67 -15.56 4.10
N THR A 363 -11.31 -14.40 4.14
CA THR A 363 -12.31 -14.02 3.13
C THR A 363 -11.61 -13.44 1.91
N LEU A 364 -11.70 -14.09 0.75
CA LEU A 364 -11.24 -13.51 -0.52
C LEU A 364 -12.14 -12.32 -0.89
N VAL A 365 -11.58 -11.11 -0.91
CA VAL A 365 -12.33 -9.87 -1.19
C VAL A 365 -12.09 -9.32 -2.58
N TRP A 366 -10.92 -9.62 -3.16
CA TRP A 366 -10.60 -9.19 -4.51
C TRP A 366 -9.58 -10.13 -5.17
N GLN A 367 -9.72 -10.31 -6.47
CA GLN A 367 -8.76 -11.03 -7.31
C GLN A 367 -8.65 -10.35 -8.67
N ARG A 368 -7.44 -10.30 -9.23
CA ARG A 368 -7.16 -9.59 -10.48
C ARG A 368 -7.94 -10.13 -11.68
N ASP A 369 -7.96 -11.44 -11.82
CA ASP A 369 -8.65 -12.15 -12.89
C ASP A 369 -9.17 -13.47 -12.32
N GLN A 370 -10.37 -13.86 -12.72
CA GLN A 370 -11.04 -15.10 -12.32
C GLN A 370 -10.24 -16.35 -12.71
N ARG A 371 -9.32 -16.22 -13.68
CA ARG A 371 -8.47 -17.32 -14.16
C ARG A 371 -7.13 -17.41 -13.43
N VAL A 372 -6.86 -16.55 -12.45
CA VAL A 372 -5.59 -16.58 -11.71
C VAL A 372 -5.60 -17.72 -10.70
N TYR A 373 -4.52 -18.50 -10.70
CA TYR A 373 -4.33 -19.57 -9.72
C TYR A 373 -3.95 -19.01 -8.35
N PRO A 374 -4.50 -19.56 -7.26
CA PRO A 374 -4.00 -19.27 -5.92
C PRO A 374 -2.56 -19.76 -5.77
N TYR A 375 -1.84 -19.20 -4.80
CA TYR A 375 -0.44 -19.57 -4.51
C TYR A 375 -0.37 -20.40 -3.24
N ILE A 376 0.42 -21.47 -3.25
CA ILE A 376 0.66 -22.32 -2.08
C ILE A 376 2.15 -22.25 -1.69
N PRO A 377 2.47 -22.19 -0.39
CA PRO A 377 3.86 -22.17 0.03
C PRO A 377 4.61 -23.44 -0.39
N ALA A 378 5.87 -23.27 -0.81
CA ALA A 378 6.72 -24.35 -1.27
C ALA A 378 6.89 -25.47 -0.22
N SER A 379 6.90 -25.11 1.06
CA SER A 379 7.07 -26.02 2.19
C SER A 379 5.91 -27.02 2.37
N PHE A 380 4.72 -26.76 1.82
CA PHE A 380 3.59 -27.70 1.86
C PHE A 380 3.74 -28.85 0.87
N ILE A 381 4.51 -28.63 -0.19
CA ILE A 381 4.50 -29.49 -1.36
C ILE A 381 5.61 -30.53 -1.27
N ASN A 382 5.25 -31.79 -1.37
CA ASN A 382 6.20 -32.87 -1.60
C ASN A 382 6.43 -33.05 -3.11
N THR A 383 7.65 -32.75 -3.57
CA THR A 383 8.09 -32.80 -4.96
C THR A 383 8.48 -34.20 -5.45
N GLN A 384 8.41 -35.23 -4.58
CA GLN A 384 8.68 -36.61 -4.99
C GLN A 384 7.62 -37.09 -6.00
N LYS A 385 8.04 -37.32 -7.24
CA LYS A 385 7.15 -37.83 -8.31
C LYS A 385 6.84 -39.31 -8.08
N PHE A 386 5.55 -39.65 -7.99
CA PHE A 386 5.09 -41.04 -7.86
C PHE A 386 4.72 -41.68 -9.20
N ILE A 387 4.34 -40.88 -10.20
CA ILE A 387 4.01 -41.34 -11.54
C ILE A 387 4.94 -40.64 -12.54
N PRO A 388 5.89 -41.35 -13.17
CA PRO A 388 6.77 -40.76 -14.17
C PRO A 388 6.02 -40.56 -15.49
N PHE A 389 6.19 -39.38 -16.09
CA PHE A 389 5.75 -39.01 -17.44
C PHE A 389 6.46 -37.71 -17.85
N GLU A 390 6.46 -37.40 -19.15
CA GLU A 390 7.09 -36.20 -19.71
C GLU A 390 6.15 -35.00 -19.61
N GLU A 391 6.67 -33.89 -19.10
CA GLU A 391 5.93 -32.63 -18.94
C GLU A 391 6.34 -31.65 -20.03
N THR A 392 5.40 -30.83 -20.50
CA THR A 392 5.73 -29.69 -21.35
C THR A 392 6.60 -28.67 -20.58
N ALA A 393 7.40 -27.89 -21.31
CA ALA A 393 8.15 -26.78 -20.72
C ALA A 393 7.24 -25.82 -19.93
N ALA A 394 7.71 -25.38 -18.77
CA ALA A 394 6.96 -24.52 -17.86
C ALA A 394 7.46 -23.06 -17.89
N THR A 395 6.57 -22.15 -17.50
CA THR A 395 6.88 -20.74 -17.19
C THR A 395 6.50 -20.47 -15.74
N PHE A 396 6.86 -19.30 -15.19
CA PHE A 396 6.47 -18.93 -13.83
C PHE A 396 4.93 -18.87 -13.61
N PHE A 397 4.15 -18.71 -14.68
CA PHE A 397 2.68 -18.75 -14.67
C PHE A 397 2.08 -20.17 -14.68
N THR A 398 2.86 -21.17 -15.04
CA THR A 398 2.39 -22.55 -15.13
C THR A 398 2.11 -23.08 -13.72
N PRO A 399 0.88 -23.49 -13.38
CA PRO A 399 0.59 -23.99 -12.04
C PRO A 399 1.10 -25.41 -11.84
N VAL A 400 1.32 -25.78 -10.57
CA VAL A 400 1.59 -27.16 -10.16
C VAL A 400 0.27 -27.88 -9.87
N ILE A 401 0.13 -29.13 -10.31
CA ILE A 401 -1.02 -29.97 -9.93
C ILE A 401 -0.64 -30.76 -8.70
N LEU A 402 -1.46 -30.65 -7.67
CA LEU A 402 -1.23 -31.22 -6.35
C LEU A 402 -2.35 -32.18 -5.97
N LEU A 403 -1.99 -33.27 -5.28
CA LEU A 403 -2.93 -34.17 -4.64
C LEU A 403 -2.88 -34.00 -3.13
N ARG A 404 -4.01 -33.64 -2.51
CA ARG A 404 -4.20 -33.70 -1.06
C ARG A 404 -4.54 -35.13 -0.64
N GLU A 405 -3.65 -35.72 0.16
CA GLU A 405 -3.84 -37.05 0.77
C GLU A 405 -3.70 -36.93 2.28
N ARG A 406 -4.83 -36.81 2.98
CA ARG A 406 -4.88 -36.58 4.44
C ARG A 406 -4.10 -35.31 4.81
N GLN A 407 -2.91 -35.48 5.37
CA GLN A 407 -2.02 -34.41 5.85
C GLN A 407 -0.83 -34.15 4.91
N LYS A 408 -0.80 -34.77 3.72
CA LYS A 408 0.30 -34.62 2.76
C LYS A 408 -0.23 -34.07 1.44
N ILE A 409 0.49 -33.09 0.89
CA ILE A 409 0.23 -32.55 -0.45
C ILE A 409 1.39 -32.99 -1.35
N ARG A 410 1.07 -33.67 -2.46
CA ARG A 410 2.07 -34.26 -3.35
C ARG A 410 1.93 -33.74 -4.76
N VAL A 411 3.04 -33.48 -5.43
CA VAL A 411 3.05 -33.08 -6.84
C VAL A 411 2.64 -34.25 -7.73
N ILE A 412 1.70 -33.98 -8.64
CA ILE A 412 1.37 -34.85 -9.76
C ILE A 412 2.07 -34.33 -11.04
N HIS A 413 1.97 -33.03 -11.30
CA HIS A 413 2.53 -32.34 -12.48
C HIS A 413 3.08 -30.97 -12.05
N GLY A 414 4.08 -30.46 -12.76
CA GLY A 414 4.67 -29.14 -12.55
C GLY A 414 6.08 -29.23 -11.99
N LEU A 415 6.77 -30.36 -12.16
CA LEU A 415 8.18 -30.44 -11.78
C LEU A 415 9.04 -29.54 -12.66
N GLU A 416 8.70 -29.36 -13.94
CA GLU A 416 9.37 -28.38 -14.79
C GLU A 416 9.17 -26.96 -14.26
N ARG A 417 8.03 -26.66 -13.62
CA ARG A 417 7.79 -25.37 -12.95
C ARG A 417 8.65 -25.21 -11.69
N VAL A 418 8.75 -26.26 -10.88
CA VAL A 418 9.56 -26.25 -9.64
C VAL A 418 11.06 -26.10 -9.96
N LYS A 419 11.53 -26.69 -11.06
CA LYS A 419 12.93 -26.58 -11.50
C LYS A 419 13.35 -25.17 -11.96
N LEU A 420 12.41 -24.29 -12.27
CA LEU A 420 12.73 -22.93 -12.75
C LEU A 420 13.48 -22.10 -11.70
N SER A 421 13.20 -22.32 -10.41
CA SER A 421 13.79 -21.55 -9.31
C SER A 421 13.70 -22.35 -8.01
N ASN A 422 14.85 -22.54 -7.36
CA ASN A 422 14.92 -23.14 -6.02
C ASN A 422 14.64 -22.13 -4.90
N GLU A 423 14.47 -20.85 -5.25
CA GLU A 423 14.23 -19.74 -4.31
C GLU A 423 12.75 -19.38 -4.20
N ASP A 424 11.87 -20.06 -4.96
CA ASP A 424 10.43 -19.81 -4.92
C ASP A 424 9.85 -20.17 -3.55
N GLN A 425 9.28 -19.17 -2.88
CA GLN A 425 8.59 -19.36 -1.61
C GLN A 425 7.16 -19.90 -1.78
N ALA A 426 6.55 -19.69 -2.94
CA ALA A 426 5.21 -20.19 -3.25
C ALA A 426 5.00 -20.43 -4.76
N TYR A 427 4.10 -21.35 -5.10
CA TYR A 427 3.77 -21.72 -6.48
C TYR A 427 2.29 -21.52 -6.77
N PRO A 428 1.91 -21.08 -8.00
CA PRO A 428 0.53 -21.16 -8.43
C PRO A 428 0.12 -22.64 -8.47
N TYR A 429 -1.08 -22.98 -7.99
CA TYR A 429 -1.46 -24.39 -7.87
C TYR A 429 -2.90 -24.71 -8.26
N LEU A 430 -3.10 -25.99 -8.55
CA LEU A 430 -4.37 -26.67 -8.70
C LEU A 430 -4.39 -27.83 -7.70
N LEU A 431 -5.38 -27.87 -6.82
CA LEU A 431 -5.47 -28.88 -5.77
C LEU A 431 -6.59 -29.88 -6.07
N LEU A 432 -6.22 -31.15 -6.15
CA LEU A 432 -7.13 -32.28 -6.22
C LEU A 432 -7.23 -32.90 -4.83
N ASP A 433 -8.44 -33.16 -4.35
CA ASP A 433 -8.63 -33.89 -3.11
C ASP A 433 -8.97 -35.36 -3.37
N ARG A 434 -8.32 -36.26 -2.64
CA ARG A 434 -8.72 -37.66 -2.63
C ARG A 434 -10.16 -37.87 -2.14
N ALA A 435 -10.66 -36.98 -1.27
CA ALA A 435 -12.06 -36.98 -0.83
C ALA A 435 -13.03 -36.83 -2.00
N ASP A 436 -12.62 -36.13 -3.07
CA ASP A 436 -13.42 -35.90 -4.28
C ASP A 436 -13.25 -37.04 -5.32
N GLY A 437 -12.64 -38.16 -4.92
CA GLY A 437 -12.47 -39.34 -5.78
C GLY A 437 -11.19 -39.34 -6.63
N TYR A 438 -10.33 -38.33 -6.51
CA TYR A 438 -9.02 -38.31 -7.16
C TYR A 438 -8.05 -39.31 -6.51
N THR A 439 -7.97 -40.52 -7.09
CA THR A 439 -7.07 -41.58 -6.63
C THR A 439 -5.83 -41.70 -7.51
N TRP A 440 -4.74 -42.24 -6.96
CA TRP A 440 -3.53 -42.54 -7.74
C TRP A 440 -3.79 -43.47 -8.92
N GLN A 441 -4.76 -44.39 -8.81
CA GLN A 441 -5.15 -45.27 -9.91
C GLN A 441 -5.83 -44.49 -11.04
N LEU A 442 -6.77 -43.60 -10.71
CA LEU A 442 -7.41 -42.71 -11.67
C LEU A 442 -6.38 -41.83 -12.38
N ILE A 443 -5.50 -41.18 -11.60
CA ILE A 443 -4.47 -40.29 -12.16
C ILE A 443 -3.54 -41.04 -13.10
N ARG A 444 -3.09 -42.24 -12.71
CA ARG A 444 -2.24 -43.09 -13.55
C ARG A 444 -2.96 -43.51 -14.84
N GLN A 445 -4.24 -43.86 -14.76
CA GLN A 445 -5.05 -44.21 -15.91
C GLN A 445 -5.20 -43.02 -16.86
N VAL A 446 -5.51 -41.82 -16.36
CA VAL A 446 -5.63 -40.63 -17.21
C VAL A 446 -4.31 -40.32 -17.91
N ILE A 447 -3.19 -40.32 -17.16
CA ILE A 447 -1.85 -40.08 -17.72
C ILE A 447 -1.51 -41.07 -18.84
N SER A 448 -1.91 -42.34 -18.72
CA SER A 448 -1.58 -43.35 -19.74
C SER A 448 -2.32 -43.18 -21.08
N HIS A 449 -3.41 -42.40 -21.10
CA HIS A 449 -4.20 -42.16 -22.32
C HIS A 449 -3.89 -40.80 -22.96
N LEU A 450 -3.08 -39.95 -22.31
CA LEU A 450 -2.72 -38.64 -22.83
C LEU A 450 -1.44 -38.70 -23.69
N PRO A 451 -1.37 -37.94 -24.79
CA PRO A 451 -0.16 -37.82 -25.59
C PRO A 451 0.95 -37.14 -24.79
N GLN A 452 2.20 -37.58 -24.99
CA GLN A 452 3.39 -37.02 -24.36
C GLN A 452 4.06 -36.00 -25.30
N PRO A 453 4.68 -34.92 -24.78
CA PRO A 453 4.67 -34.48 -23.38
C PRO A 453 3.32 -33.91 -22.96
N ILE A 454 2.91 -34.17 -21.71
CA ILE A 454 1.62 -33.75 -21.18
C ILE A 454 1.69 -32.32 -20.67
N SER A 455 0.74 -31.47 -21.07
CA SER A 455 0.59 -30.12 -20.51
C SER A 455 -0.23 -30.13 -19.22
N VAL A 456 -0.02 -29.13 -18.35
CA VAL A 456 -0.75 -28.99 -17.08
C VAL A 456 -2.26 -28.93 -17.33
N HIS A 457 -2.69 -28.13 -18.31
CA HIS A 457 -4.11 -27.90 -18.60
C HIS A 457 -4.76 -29.17 -19.15
N ASP A 458 -4.08 -29.89 -20.07
CA ASP A 458 -4.62 -31.14 -20.63
C ASP A 458 -4.81 -32.20 -19.56
N LEU A 459 -3.84 -32.34 -18.65
CA LEU A 459 -3.95 -33.29 -17.54
C LEU A 459 -5.08 -32.92 -16.58
N TYR A 460 -5.16 -31.65 -16.18
CA TYR A 460 -6.19 -31.19 -15.25
C TYR A 460 -7.60 -31.37 -15.85
N GLN A 461 -7.79 -30.97 -17.10
CA GLN A 461 -9.07 -31.13 -17.80
C GLN A 461 -9.47 -32.60 -17.96
N ALA A 462 -8.52 -33.48 -18.30
CA ALA A 462 -8.80 -34.91 -18.41
C ALA A 462 -9.17 -35.54 -17.06
N LEU A 463 -8.55 -35.08 -15.97
CA LEU A 463 -8.88 -35.51 -14.60
C LEU A 463 -10.28 -35.06 -14.19
N GLU A 464 -10.65 -33.80 -14.45
CA GLU A 464 -12.00 -33.28 -14.18
C GLU A 464 -13.06 -34.11 -14.93
N ASN A 465 -12.90 -34.29 -16.24
CA ASN A 465 -13.84 -35.08 -17.06
C ASN A 465 -14.02 -36.51 -16.53
N SER A 466 -12.93 -37.14 -16.08
CA SER A 466 -12.96 -38.53 -15.58
C SER A 466 -13.64 -38.70 -14.22
N THR A 467 -13.84 -37.60 -13.46
CA THR A 467 -14.59 -37.62 -12.19
C THR A 467 -16.07 -37.30 -12.39
N VAL A 468 -16.40 -36.44 -13.36
CA VAL A 468 -17.79 -36.14 -13.74
C VAL A 468 -18.50 -37.38 -14.29
N GLU A 469 -17.82 -38.21 -15.09
CA GLU A 469 -18.37 -39.49 -15.59
C GLU A 469 -18.64 -40.54 -14.50
N LYS A 470 -18.18 -40.32 -13.26
CA LYS A 470 -18.40 -41.22 -12.11
C LYS A 470 -19.44 -40.71 -11.11
N SER A 471 -20.00 -39.52 -11.31
CA SER A 471 -21.11 -39.02 -10.50
C SER A 471 -22.44 -39.49 -11.11
N PRO A 472 -23.24 -40.32 -10.41
CA PRO A 472 -24.48 -40.90 -10.95
C PRO A 472 -25.60 -39.88 -11.18
#